data_AF-A0A844WUD0-F1
#
_entry.id   AF-A0A844WUD0-F1
#
_cell.length_a   1.000
_cell.length_b   1.000
_cell.length_c   1.000
_cell.angle_alpha   90.00
_cell.angle_beta   90.00
_cell.angle_gamma   90.00
#
_symmetry.space_group_name_H-M   'P 1'
#
loop_
_entity.id
_entity.type
_entity.pdbx_description
1 polymer ?
#
loop_
_entity_poly.entity_id
_entity_poly.type
_entity_poly.pdbx_seq_one_letter_code
_entity_poly.pdbx_strand_id
1 'polypeptide(L)'
;MSVRLSLSYYILFNILLLILLPPLAYASNIDSNKNHYYLIMKDKINVEKQEKDWFIGALDNLITGNKQKISISGCDFKRFEGNKKNINNQLKKINFFENYDEELNKYNLLLNDFDELFLIDSSNLSEMCIGFSYTTIILLNDNELMIPYKQHLIFYKQLVNTDENKINNLKRNENCLQYKQVDMETTHTCYYQNMTILDVYEAMSFDPSNVFRKKIKIGEDFSDIYEDDYLRVEVEYKWKGENKLEIVQYFDGGVTYYTFVNQENRTKLITKLSPD
;
A
#
# COMPACT_ATOMS: atom_id res chain seq x y z
N MET A 1 4.84 -46.79 60.47
CA MET A 1 5.84 -46.60 59.39
C MET A 1 5.10 -46.48 58.07
N SER A 2 4.50 -45.33 57.79
CA SER A 2 3.76 -45.08 56.53
C SER A 2 3.55 -43.58 56.32
N VAL A 3 4.64 -42.85 56.06
CA VAL A 3 4.60 -41.47 55.52
C VAL A 3 5.88 -41.24 54.71
N ARG A 4 6.10 -41.97 53.62
CA ARG A 4 7.21 -41.67 52.68
C ARG A 4 6.90 -41.93 51.20
N LEU A 5 5.66 -42.28 50.85
CA LEU A 5 5.28 -42.56 49.45
C LEU A 5 4.55 -41.42 48.75
N SER A 6 4.11 -40.37 49.46
CA SER A 6 3.34 -39.28 48.83
C SER A 6 4.20 -38.14 48.27
N LEU A 7 5.44 -37.96 48.73
CA LEU A 7 6.26 -36.82 48.31
C LEU A 7 6.88 -37.01 46.92
N SER A 8 7.24 -38.24 46.52
CA SER A 8 7.88 -38.48 45.21
C SER A 8 6.89 -38.34 44.06
N TYR A 9 5.63 -38.75 44.25
CA TYR A 9 4.57 -38.61 43.25
C TYR A 9 4.22 -37.15 42.99
N TYR A 10 4.23 -36.30 44.03
CA TYR A 10 3.91 -34.88 43.89
C TYR A 10 5.00 -34.11 43.11
N ILE A 11 6.26 -34.51 43.27
CA ILE A 11 7.39 -33.90 42.54
C ILE A 11 7.40 -34.37 41.08
N LEU A 12 7.18 -35.66 40.83
CA LEU A 12 7.09 -36.20 39.46
C LEU A 12 5.91 -35.62 38.67
N PHE A 13 4.76 -35.40 39.32
CA PHE A 13 3.57 -34.83 38.67
C PHE A 13 3.77 -33.35 38.29
N ASN A 14 4.45 -32.56 39.13
CA ASN A 14 4.75 -31.16 38.83
C ASN A 14 5.78 -31.00 37.70
N ILE A 15 6.76 -31.91 37.61
CA ILE A 15 7.72 -31.92 36.49
C ILE A 15 7.03 -32.33 35.18
N LEU A 16 6.08 -33.27 35.23
CA LEU A 16 5.29 -33.67 34.06
C LEU A 16 4.39 -32.52 33.55
N LEU A 17 3.83 -31.71 34.46
CA LEU A 17 3.04 -30.52 34.10
C LEU A 17 3.87 -29.42 33.42
N LEU A 18 5.14 -29.29 33.78
CA LEU A 18 6.08 -28.37 33.12
C LEU A 18 6.49 -28.82 31.71
N ILE A 19 6.43 -30.13 31.43
CA ILE A 19 6.71 -30.71 30.10
C ILE A 19 5.45 -30.72 29.21
N LEU A 20 4.26 -30.73 29.82
CA LEU A 20 2.96 -30.70 29.13
C LEU A 20 2.40 -29.30 28.88
N LEU A 21 3.00 -28.26 29.46
CA LEU A 21 2.75 -26.90 29.00
C LEU A 21 3.38 -26.76 27.62
N PRO A 22 2.59 -26.60 26.54
CA PRO A 22 3.18 -26.26 25.25
C PRO A 22 4.03 -25.01 25.49
N PRO A 23 5.22 -24.89 24.88
CA PRO A 23 5.88 -23.61 24.86
C PRO A 23 4.83 -22.65 24.29
N LEU A 24 4.40 -21.69 25.11
CA LEU A 24 3.87 -20.43 24.62
C LEU A 24 5.05 -19.80 23.88
N ALA A 25 5.32 -20.32 22.69
CA ALA A 25 5.92 -19.58 21.63
C ALA A 25 4.94 -18.43 21.42
N TYR A 26 5.22 -17.31 22.08
CA TYR A 26 4.96 -16.02 21.49
C TYR A 26 5.72 -16.03 20.16
N ALA A 27 5.13 -16.66 19.15
CA ALA A 27 5.36 -16.28 17.78
C ALA A 27 4.82 -14.85 17.74
N SER A 28 5.68 -13.87 18.02
CA SER A 28 5.50 -12.56 17.41
C SER A 28 5.59 -12.83 15.92
N ASN A 29 4.46 -13.17 15.31
CA ASN A 29 4.31 -13.43 13.89
C ASN A 29 4.38 -12.09 13.15
N ILE A 30 5.37 -11.26 13.51
CA ILE A 30 5.80 -10.11 12.73
C ILE A 30 6.60 -10.75 11.62
N ASP A 31 5.88 -11.26 10.62
CA ASP A 31 6.46 -11.64 9.35
C ASP A 31 7.13 -10.38 8.80
N SER A 32 8.46 -10.33 8.92
CA SER A 32 9.26 -9.18 8.48
C SER A 32 9.10 -8.91 6.98
N ASN A 33 8.56 -9.89 6.24
CA ASN A 33 8.33 -9.82 4.80
C ASN A 33 6.87 -9.49 4.46
N LYS A 34 5.97 -9.34 5.45
CA LYS A 34 4.60 -8.91 5.18
C LYS A 34 4.63 -7.50 4.60
N ASN A 35 4.05 -7.36 3.41
CA ASN A 35 3.89 -6.06 2.79
C ASN A 35 2.75 -5.29 3.46
N HIS A 36 3.07 -4.06 3.81
CA HIS A 36 2.20 -2.99 4.23
C HIS A 36 2.00 -2.00 3.10
N TYR A 37 0.83 -1.39 3.07
CA TYR A 37 0.42 -0.44 2.05
C TYR A 37 0.07 0.89 2.69
N TYR A 38 0.53 1.99 2.10
CA TYR A 38 0.35 3.32 2.65
C TYR A 38 -0.28 4.22 1.58
N LEU A 39 -1.42 4.83 1.92
CA LEU A 39 -2.14 5.73 1.03
C LEU A 39 -1.84 7.19 1.41
N ILE A 40 -1.63 8.05 0.41
CA ILE A 40 -1.36 9.47 0.67
C ILE A 40 -2.53 10.14 1.42
N MET A 41 -2.21 10.97 2.41
CA MET A 41 -3.17 11.73 3.20
C MET A 41 -3.42 13.09 2.56
N LYS A 42 -4.27 13.11 1.53
CA LYS A 42 -4.58 14.33 0.75
C LYS A 42 -5.09 15.48 1.62
N ASP A 43 -5.77 15.19 2.71
CA ASP A 43 -6.30 16.17 3.67
C ASP A 43 -5.19 16.87 4.48
N LYS A 44 -4.04 16.23 4.70
CA LYS A 44 -2.88 16.82 5.38
C LYS A 44 -2.04 17.73 4.47
N ILE A 45 -2.22 17.67 3.15
CA ILE A 45 -1.52 18.56 2.21
C ILE A 45 -2.14 19.97 2.31
N ASN A 46 -1.48 20.84 3.09
CA ASN A 46 -1.94 22.18 3.45
C ASN A 46 -1.21 23.27 2.62
N VAL A 47 -1.47 23.27 1.32
CA VAL A 47 -0.97 24.27 0.38
C VAL A 47 -2.14 24.81 -0.47
N GLU A 48 -1.87 25.82 -1.29
CA GLU A 48 -2.86 26.30 -2.26
C GLU A 48 -3.32 25.17 -3.18
N LYS A 49 -4.57 25.23 -3.61
CA LYS A 49 -5.23 24.17 -4.39
C LYS A 49 -4.38 23.67 -5.55
N GLN A 50 -3.88 24.58 -6.39
CA GLN A 50 -3.07 24.24 -7.55
C GLN A 50 -1.79 23.46 -7.19
N GLU A 51 -1.14 23.79 -6.08
CA GLU A 51 0.07 23.11 -5.61
C GLU A 51 -0.27 21.75 -4.98
N LYS A 52 -1.37 21.67 -4.24
CA LYS A 52 -1.87 20.44 -3.63
C LYS A 52 -2.12 19.38 -4.68
N ASP A 53 -2.75 19.79 -5.77
CA ASP A 53 -3.10 18.87 -6.81
C ASP A 53 -1.89 18.46 -7.66
N TRP A 54 -0.92 19.37 -7.81
CA TRP A 54 0.39 19.00 -8.36
C TRP A 54 1.08 17.92 -7.51
N PHE A 55 1.03 17.98 -6.17
CA PHE A 55 1.54 16.89 -5.32
C PHE A 55 0.80 15.58 -5.55
N ILE A 56 -0.53 15.61 -5.62
CA ILE A 56 -1.35 14.41 -5.84
C ILE A 56 -1.06 13.76 -7.19
N GLY A 57 -0.74 14.55 -8.21
CA GLY A 57 -0.36 14.05 -9.54
C GLY A 57 1.10 13.61 -9.66
N ALA A 58 2.00 14.24 -8.91
CA ALA A 58 3.45 13.98 -9.00
C ALA A 58 3.95 12.87 -8.06
N LEU A 59 3.20 12.55 -7.01
CA LEU A 59 3.59 11.56 -6.01
C LEU A 59 2.80 10.26 -6.18
N ASP A 60 3.45 9.13 -5.87
CA ASP A 60 2.76 7.85 -5.80
C ASP A 60 1.69 7.90 -4.73
N ASN A 61 0.43 7.73 -5.11
CA ASN A 61 -0.67 7.79 -4.15
C ASN A 61 -0.72 6.55 -3.24
N LEU A 62 -0.11 5.43 -3.65
CA LEU A 62 -0.04 4.17 -2.92
C LEU A 62 1.40 3.66 -2.86
N ILE A 63 1.94 3.56 -1.65
CA ILE A 63 3.31 3.08 -1.38
C ILE A 63 3.25 1.68 -0.78
N THR A 64 4.22 0.83 -1.14
CA THR A 64 4.38 -0.50 -0.56
C THR A 64 5.67 -0.58 0.25
N GLY A 65 5.63 -1.24 1.40
CA GLY A 65 6.84 -1.45 2.20
C GLY A 65 6.68 -2.60 3.18
N ASN A 66 7.76 -3.00 3.80
CA ASN A 66 7.78 -3.93 4.91
C ASN A 66 8.78 -3.43 5.96
N LYS A 67 9.06 -4.25 6.97
CA LYS A 67 9.96 -3.85 8.07
C LYS A 67 11.40 -3.56 7.63
N GLN A 68 11.83 -4.00 6.45
CA GLN A 68 13.20 -3.83 5.98
C GLN A 68 13.35 -2.73 4.92
N LYS A 69 12.31 -2.54 4.10
CA LYS A 69 12.36 -1.59 3.00
C LYS A 69 11.01 -0.99 2.63
N ILE A 70 11.02 0.21 2.07
CA ILE A 70 9.89 0.86 1.43
C ILE A 70 10.22 1.05 -0.04
N SER A 71 9.26 0.81 -0.94
CA SER A 71 9.44 0.96 -2.39
C SER A 71 8.46 2.00 -2.93
N ILE A 72 9.00 3.00 -3.63
CA ILE A 72 8.25 4.12 -4.23
C ILE A 72 8.76 4.32 -5.66
N SER A 73 7.88 4.28 -6.65
CA SER A 73 8.20 4.45 -8.08
C SER A 73 9.38 3.59 -8.54
N GLY A 74 9.50 2.36 -8.02
CA GLY A 74 10.61 1.46 -8.33
C GLY A 74 11.92 1.76 -7.60
N CYS A 75 11.94 2.72 -6.68
CA CYS A 75 13.06 3.08 -5.83
C CYS A 75 12.91 2.48 -4.44
N ASP A 76 13.91 1.71 -4.02
CA ASP A 76 13.94 1.07 -2.72
C ASP A 76 14.66 1.94 -1.68
N PHE A 77 14.01 2.12 -0.53
CA PHE A 77 14.52 2.79 0.66
C PHE A 77 14.73 1.74 1.74
N LYS A 78 15.97 1.54 2.16
CA LYS A 78 16.34 0.57 3.18
C LYS A 78 16.21 1.18 4.57
N ARG A 79 15.74 0.37 5.52
CA ARG A 79 15.69 0.75 6.92
C ARG A 79 17.10 1.05 7.44
N PHE A 80 17.24 2.20 8.07
CA PHE A 80 18.42 2.59 8.81
C PHE A 80 18.47 1.84 10.14
N GLU A 81 19.55 1.11 10.38
CA GLU A 81 19.74 0.38 11.64
C GLU A 81 20.20 1.34 12.74
N GLY A 82 19.32 1.59 13.71
CA GLY A 82 19.63 2.42 14.87
C GLY A 82 18.44 2.63 15.78
N ASN A 83 18.69 3.11 17.00
CA ASN A 83 17.63 3.54 17.92
C ASN A 83 17.19 4.99 17.62
N LYS A 84 16.19 5.50 18.34
CA LYS A 84 15.69 6.88 18.19
C LYS A 84 16.79 7.96 18.29
N LYS A 85 17.80 7.79 19.15
CA LYS A 85 18.94 8.72 19.22
C LYS A 85 19.78 8.66 17.95
N ASN A 86 20.03 7.47 17.40
CA ASN A 86 20.72 7.32 16.13
C ASN A 86 19.93 7.99 14.98
N ILE A 87 18.62 7.77 14.92
CA ILE A 87 17.73 8.38 13.92
C ILE A 87 17.80 9.91 13.99
N ASN A 88 17.59 10.48 15.18
CA ASN A 88 17.65 11.93 15.38
C ASN A 88 19.04 12.51 15.02
N ASN A 89 20.11 11.77 15.27
CA ASN A 89 21.45 12.18 14.84
C ASN A 89 21.62 12.14 13.32
N GLN A 90 21.02 11.18 12.61
CA GLN A 90 21.06 11.15 11.15
C GLN A 90 20.23 12.29 10.55
N LEU A 91 19.03 12.53 11.07
CA LEU A 91 18.18 13.64 10.65
C LEU A 91 18.88 15.00 10.87
N LYS A 92 19.62 15.17 11.98
CA LYS A 92 20.47 16.35 12.19
C LYS A 92 21.57 16.50 11.16
N LYS A 93 22.24 15.42 10.74
CA LYS A 93 23.35 15.47 9.76
C LYS A 93 22.89 15.95 8.38
N ILE A 94 21.63 15.71 8.03
CA ILE A 94 21.03 16.17 6.76
C ILE A 94 20.26 17.48 6.93
N ASN A 95 20.45 18.19 8.04
CA ASN A 95 19.77 19.43 8.40
C ASN A 95 18.24 19.35 8.33
N PHE A 96 17.65 18.16 8.55
CA PHE A 96 16.20 17.96 8.43
C PHE A 96 15.42 18.91 9.37
N PHE A 97 15.84 19.01 10.62
CA PHE A 97 15.16 19.86 11.61
C PHE A 97 15.25 21.35 11.30
N GLU A 98 16.33 21.79 10.67
CA GLU A 98 16.47 23.19 10.26
C GLU A 98 15.63 23.48 9.02
N ASN A 99 15.67 22.58 8.04
CA ASN A 99 14.97 22.74 6.75
C ASN A 99 13.44 22.61 6.87
N TYR A 100 12.94 21.92 7.88
CA TYR A 100 11.51 21.60 8.04
C TYR A 100 10.94 22.03 9.40
N ASP A 101 11.59 22.93 10.15
CA ASP A 101 11.13 23.38 11.47
C ASP A 101 9.68 23.90 11.45
N GLU A 102 9.36 24.76 10.47
CA GLU A 102 8.01 25.32 10.31
C GLU A 102 6.96 24.24 10.03
N GLU A 103 7.27 23.28 9.16
CA GLU A 103 6.37 22.15 8.85
C GLU A 103 6.18 21.25 10.08
N LEU A 104 7.25 20.90 10.78
CA LEU A 104 7.18 20.09 12.00
C LEU A 104 6.27 20.75 13.04
N ASN A 105 6.37 22.07 13.21
CA ASN A 105 5.52 22.84 14.09
C ASN A 105 4.04 22.82 13.66
N LYS A 106 3.73 22.91 12.36
CA LYS A 106 2.34 22.83 11.85
C LYS A 106 1.64 21.53 12.25
N TYR A 107 2.38 20.41 12.28
CA TYR A 107 1.84 19.09 12.62
C TYR A 107 2.09 18.68 14.08
N ASN A 108 2.66 19.57 14.92
CA ASN A 108 3.04 19.31 16.32
C ASN A 108 3.97 18.09 16.49
N LEU A 109 4.90 17.89 15.55
CA LEU A 109 5.83 16.77 15.55
C LEU A 109 7.06 17.05 16.41
N LEU A 110 7.37 16.11 17.30
CA LEU A 110 8.49 16.15 18.23
C LEU A 110 9.53 15.07 17.90
N LEU A 111 10.74 15.23 18.44
CA LEU A 111 11.85 14.28 18.24
C LEU A 111 11.54 12.83 18.67
N ASN A 112 10.54 12.62 19.51
CA ASN A 112 10.11 11.30 19.97
C ASN A 112 9.11 10.63 19.03
N ASP A 113 8.59 11.36 18.04
CA ASP A 113 7.59 10.87 17.08
C ASP A 113 8.21 10.04 15.96
N PHE A 114 9.51 10.20 15.72
CA PHE A 114 10.24 9.45 14.69
C PHE A 114 10.64 8.06 15.22
N ASP A 115 9.98 7.03 14.69
CA ASP A 115 10.18 5.64 15.12
C ASP A 115 11.22 4.92 14.26
N GLU A 116 11.07 5.00 12.94
CA GLU A 116 12.00 4.41 11.99
C GLU A 116 12.41 5.40 10.90
N LEU A 117 13.58 5.17 10.33
CA LEU A 117 14.15 5.96 9.25
C LEU A 117 14.49 5.02 8.11
N PHE A 118 14.10 5.38 6.89
CA PHE A 118 14.47 4.67 5.68
C PHE A 118 15.23 5.63 4.77
N LEU A 119 16.35 5.15 4.24
CA LEU A 119 17.24 5.92 3.38
C LEU A 119 17.27 5.26 2.01
N ILE A 120 17.32 6.07 0.96
CA ILE A 120 17.39 5.57 -0.41
C ILE A 120 18.61 4.65 -0.57
N ASP A 121 18.41 3.48 -1.18
CA ASP A 121 19.50 2.53 -1.39
C ASP A 121 20.38 2.96 -2.58
N SER A 122 21.41 3.76 -2.29
CA SER A 122 22.32 4.26 -3.31
C SER A 122 23.13 3.17 -4.03
N SER A 123 23.14 1.94 -3.51
CA SER A 123 23.92 0.84 -4.09
C SER A 123 23.25 0.17 -5.30
N ASN A 124 21.96 0.45 -5.54
CA ASN A 124 21.18 -0.15 -6.61
C ASN A 124 20.13 0.82 -7.18
N LEU A 125 20.54 2.06 -7.43
CA LEU A 125 19.67 3.07 -8.02
C LEU A 125 19.48 2.77 -9.50
N SER A 126 18.24 2.47 -9.90
CA SER A 126 17.86 2.57 -11.31
C SER A 126 18.03 4.02 -11.78
N GLU A 127 18.16 4.25 -13.09
CA GLU A 127 18.23 5.62 -13.66
C GLU A 127 17.07 6.50 -13.18
N MET A 128 15.89 5.90 -12.99
CA MET A 128 14.70 6.57 -12.46
C MET A 128 14.90 7.10 -11.04
N CYS A 129 15.70 6.42 -10.21
CA CYS A 129 15.95 6.80 -8.82
C CYS A 129 17.06 7.84 -8.64
N ILE A 130 17.92 8.04 -9.64
CA ILE A 130 19.01 9.03 -9.58
C ILE A 130 18.44 10.46 -9.54
N GLY A 131 17.28 10.68 -10.15
CA GLY A 131 16.57 11.97 -10.17
C GLY A 131 15.48 12.13 -9.10
N PHE A 132 15.35 11.18 -8.17
CA PHE A 132 14.30 11.23 -7.16
C PHE A 132 14.50 12.43 -6.24
N SER A 133 13.44 13.22 -6.03
CA SER A 133 13.51 14.51 -5.33
C SER A 133 13.68 14.41 -3.81
N TYR A 134 13.68 13.19 -3.26
CA TYR A 134 13.87 12.94 -1.84
C TYR A 134 14.60 11.61 -1.62
N THR A 135 15.35 11.56 -0.51
CA THR A 135 16.28 10.46 -0.20
C THR A 135 15.95 9.77 1.13
N THR A 136 14.91 10.24 1.82
CA THR A 136 14.58 9.83 3.18
C THR A 136 13.06 9.64 3.34
N ILE A 137 12.66 8.61 4.08
CA ILE A 137 11.29 8.37 4.54
C ILE A 137 11.36 8.12 6.04
N ILE A 138 10.43 8.71 6.79
CA ILE A 138 10.38 8.60 8.25
C ILE A 138 9.08 7.91 8.62
N LEU A 139 9.14 6.83 9.40
CA LEU A 139 7.96 6.21 10.01
C LEU A 139 7.70 6.87 11.37
N LEU A 140 6.48 7.32 11.57
CA LEU A 140 6.00 7.92 12.80
C LEU A 140 5.41 6.85 13.73
N ASN A 141 5.32 7.15 15.03
CA ASN A 141 4.81 6.23 16.06
C ASN A 141 3.37 5.71 15.81
N ASP A 142 2.57 6.41 14.99
CA ASP A 142 1.20 6.06 14.63
C ASP A 142 1.09 5.22 13.34
N ASN A 143 2.22 4.71 12.85
CA ASN A 143 2.36 4.01 11.57
C ASN A 143 2.03 4.87 10.34
N GLU A 144 2.20 6.20 10.44
CA GLU A 144 2.21 7.06 9.28
C GLU A 144 3.63 7.18 8.71
N LEU A 145 3.75 7.17 7.38
CA LEU A 145 4.99 7.57 6.72
C LEU A 145 4.97 9.06 6.48
N MET A 146 6.10 9.70 6.72
CA MET A 146 6.36 11.10 6.44
C MET A 146 7.53 11.20 5.47
N ILE A 147 7.29 11.88 4.35
CA ILE A 147 8.26 12.07 3.28
C ILE A 147 8.54 13.57 3.16
N PRO A 148 9.78 14.01 3.42
CA PRO A 148 10.20 15.38 3.14
C PRO A 148 10.27 15.60 1.64
N TYR A 149 9.52 16.57 1.12
CA TYR A 149 9.46 16.86 -0.31
C TYR A 149 9.47 18.37 -0.54
N LYS A 150 10.52 18.88 -1.20
CA LYS A 150 10.77 20.33 -1.35
C LYS A 150 10.82 21.02 0.03
N GLN A 151 9.82 21.84 0.37
CA GLN A 151 9.70 22.54 1.65
C GLN A 151 8.52 22.01 2.49
N HIS A 152 7.94 20.88 2.09
CA HIS A 152 6.72 20.33 2.69
C HIS A 152 6.95 18.93 3.26
N LEU A 153 6.14 18.55 4.23
CA LEU A 153 6.07 17.17 4.72
C LEU A 153 4.82 16.48 4.17
N ILE A 154 5.02 15.41 3.40
CA ILE A 154 3.93 14.63 2.81
C ILE A 154 3.68 13.37 3.64
N PHE A 155 2.42 13.13 3.98
CA PHE A 155 2.03 12.05 4.87
C PHE A 155 1.32 10.93 4.14
N TYR A 156 1.56 9.70 4.57
CA TYR A 156 0.87 8.51 4.12
C TYR A 156 0.40 7.69 5.30
N LYS A 157 -0.82 7.19 5.21
CA LYS A 157 -1.44 6.38 6.24
C LYS A 157 -1.42 4.92 5.84
N GLN A 158 -0.99 4.06 6.76
CA GLN A 158 -1.07 2.62 6.57
C GLN A 158 -2.53 2.17 6.42
N LEU A 159 -2.79 1.32 5.42
CA LEU A 159 -4.08 0.65 5.25
C LEU A 159 -4.34 -0.31 6.40
N VAL A 160 -5.62 -0.46 6.77
CA VAL A 160 -6.02 -1.47 7.76
C VAL A 160 -5.81 -2.88 7.22
N ASN A 161 -5.55 -3.84 8.12
CA ASN A 161 -5.23 -5.23 7.74
C ASN A 161 -6.22 -5.86 6.76
N THR A 162 -7.52 -5.55 6.85
CA THR A 162 -8.54 -6.08 5.94
C THR A 162 -8.31 -5.63 4.50
N ASP A 163 -7.89 -4.38 4.30
CA ASP A 163 -7.66 -3.79 2.99
C ASP A 163 -6.28 -4.21 2.43
N GLU A 164 -5.25 -4.27 3.29
CA GLU A 164 -3.95 -4.85 2.91
C GLU A 164 -4.10 -6.29 2.39
N ASN A 165 -4.95 -7.09 3.04
CA ASN A 165 -5.20 -8.47 2.64
C ASN A 165 -5.86 -8.58 1.27
N LYS A 166 -6.72 -7.63 0.88
CA LYS A 166 -7.33 -7.60 -0.46
C LYS A 166 -6.26 -7.39 -1.54
N ILE A 167 -5.38 -6.42 -1.34
CA ILE A 167 -4.28 -6.13 -2.28
C ILE A 167 -3.29 -7.31 -2.33
N ASN A 168 -2.94 -7.89 -1.18
CA ASN A 168 -2.05 -9.05 -1.12
C ASN A 168 -2.67 -10.28 -1.80
N ASN A 169 -3.98 -10.49 -1.66
CA ASN A 169 -4.72 -11.55 -2.36
C ASN A 169 -4.70 -11.33 -3.87
N LEU A 170 -4.96 -10.09 -4.33
CA LEU A 170 -4.89 -9.73 -5.74
C LEU A 170 -3.54 -10.14 -6.33
N LYS A 171 -2.43 -9.67 -5.74
CA LYS A 171 -1.07 -9.97 -6.21
C LYS A 171 -0.73 -11.45 -6.17
N ARG A 172 -1.14 -12.17 -5.12
CA ARG A 172 -0.82 -13.61 -4.95
C ARG A 172 -1.59 -14.49 -5.95
N ASN A 173 -2.80 -14.09 -6.31
CA ASN A 173 -3.68 -14.87 -7.16
C ASN A 173 -3.64 -14.45 -8.63
N GLU A 174 -2.86 -13.42 -8.96
CA GLU A 174 -2.72 -12.87 -10.29
C GLU A 174 -1.88 -13.78 -11.21
N ASN A 175 -2.36 -13.95 -12.43
CA ASN A 175 -1.61 -14.52 -13.53
C ASN A 175 -1.96 -13.76 -14.81
N CYS A 176 -1.04 -12.90 -15.27
CA CYS A 176 -1.20 -12.08 -16.47
C CYS A 176 -0.54 -12.76 -17.66
N LEU A 177 -1.36 -13.11 -18.65
CA LEU A 177 -0.95 -14.05 -19.70
C LEU A 177 -0.72 -13.37 -21.06
N GLN A 178 -1.20 -12.14 -21.29
CA GLN A 178 -1.15 -11.53 -22.62
C GLN A 178 -1.05 -10.01 -22.56
N TYR A 179 0.02 -9.47 -23.15
CA TYR A 179 0.12 -8.09 -23.62
C TYR A 179 0.00 -8.14 -25.15
N LYS A 180 -1.01 -7.48 -25.70
CA LYS A 180 -1.16 -7.32 -27.14
C LYS A 180 -1.19 -5.84 -27.46
N GLN A 181 -0.36 -5.41 -28.40
CA GLN A 181 -0.38 -4.05 -28.92
C GLN A 181 -0.76 -4.12 -30.41
N VAL A 182 -1.76 -3.33 -30.79
CA VAL A 182 -2.18 -3.14 -32.18
C VAL A 182 -2.30 -1.64 -32.37
N ASP A 183 -1.47 -1.08 -33.25
CA ASP A 183 -1.29 0.37 -33.38
C ASP A 183 -0.93 1.02 -32.03
N MET A 184 -1.71 2.01 -31.59
CA MET A 184 -1.57 2.65 -30.28
C MET A 184 -2.40 1.98 -29.18
N GLU A 185 -3.23 0.99 -29.53
CA GLU A 185 -4.06 0.29 -28.56
C GLU A 185 -3.27 -0.80 -27.85
N THR A 186 -3.39 -0.86 -26.52
CA THR A 186 -2.81 -1.94 -25.72
C THR A 186 -3.91 -2.72 -25.02
N THR A 187 -3.77 -4.04 -25.00
CA THR A 187 -4.67 -4.95 -24.30
C THR A 187 -3.87 -5.81 -23.36
N HIS A 188 -4.27 -5.80 -22.09
CA HIS A 188 -3.70 -6.63 -21.04
C HIS A 188 -4.76 -7.60 -20.51
N THR A 189 -4.40 -8.86 -20.31
CA THR A 189 -5.31 -9.87 -19.76
C THR A 189 -4.70 -10.57 -18.56
N CYS A 190 -5.37 -10.45 -17.42
CA CYS A 190 -5.02 -11.12 -16.17
C CYS A 190 -6.13 -12.05 -15.69
N TYR A 191 -5.72 -13.08 -14.95
CA TYR A 191 -6.61 -14.01 -14.30
C TYR A 191 -6.31 -14.01 -12.80
N TYR A 192 -7.36 -13.89 -11.99
CA TYR A 192 -7.29 -13.86 -10.53
C TYR A 192 -8.01 -15.10 -9.98
N GLN A 193 -7.24 -16.05 -9.46
CA GLN A 193 -7.79 -17.28 -8.88
C GLN A 193 -8.43 -17.03 -7.52
N ASN A 194 -9.54 -17.72 -7.22
CA ASN A 194 -10.25 -17.62 -5.95
C ASN A 194 -10.68 -16.19 -5.57
N MET A 195 -10.99 -15.37 -6.57
CA MET A 195 -11.44 -13.99 -6.38
C MET A 195 -12.67 -13.71 -7.24
N THR A 196 -13.67 -13.07 -6.66
CA THR A 196 -14.86 -12.57 -7.36
C THR A 196 -14.56 -11.29 -8.13
N ILE A 197 -15.50 -10.83 -8.96
CA ILE A 197 -15.39 -9.52 -9.64
C ILE A 197 -15.24 -8.40 -8.60
N LEU A 198 -16.03 -8.45 -7.52
CA LEU A 198 -15.97 -7.45 -6.46
C LEU A 198 -14.62 -7.48 -5.73
N ASP A 199 -14.07 -8.66 -5.43
CA ASP A 199 -12.77 -8.77 -4.77
C ASP A 199 -11.65 -8.12 -5.60
N VAL A 200 -11.64 -8.38 -6.91
CA VAL A 200 -10.65 -7.81 -7.84
C VAL A 200 -10.86 -6.29 -7.96
N TYR A 201 -12.10 -5.85 -8.17
CA TYR A 201 -12.45 -4.44 -8.29
C TYR A 201 -12.05 -3.63 -7.04
N GLU A 202 -12.42 -4.13 -5.86
CA GLU A 202 -12.10 -3.46 -4.59
C GLU A 202 -10.59 -3.42 -4.35
N ALA A 203 -9.86 -4.50 -4.62
CA ALA A 203 -8.41 -4.51 -4.47
C ALA A 203 -7.72 -3.52 -5.42
N MET A 204 -8.19 -3.44 -6.68
CA MET A 204 -7.69 -2.47 -7.66
C MET A 204 -8.05 -1.02 -7.32
N SER A 205 -9.15 -0.79 -6.61
CA SER A 205 -9.60 0.56 -6.23
C SER A 205 -8.65 1.29 -5.25
N PHE A 206 -7.78 0.54 -4.56
CA PHE A 206 -6.75 1.14 -3.72
C PHE A 206 -5.61 1.78 -4.51
N ASP A 207 -5.42 1.37 -5.77
CA ASP A 207 -4.51 2.03 -6.69
C ASP A 207 -5.29 3.11 -7.47
N PRO A 208 -5.03 4.40 -7.20
CA PRO A 208 -5.79 5.48 -7.81
C PRO A 208 -5.63 5.58 -9.33
N SER A 209 -4.62 4.93 -9.93
CA SER A 209 -4.44 4.87 -11.38
C SER A 209 -5.60 4.16 -12.10
N ASN A 210 -6.32 3.26 -11.42
CA ASN A 210 -7.47 2.55 -12.00
C ASN A 210 -8.77 3.37 -12.02
N VAL A 211 -8.80 4.53 -11.35
CA VAL A 211 -9.97 5.44 -11.28
C VAL A 211 -11.29 4.73 -10.87
N PHE A 212 -11.21 3.76 -9.96
CA PHE A 212 -12.37 3.05 -9.40
C PHE A 212 -12.83 3.72 -8.10
N ARG A 213 -13.63 4.78 -8.19
CA ARG A 213 -13.94 5.66 -7.03
C ARG A 213 -15.17 5.26 -6.23
N LYS A 214 -16.10 4.53 -6.84
CA LYS A 214 -17.35 4.11 -6.19
C LYS A 214 -17.30 2.65 -5.82
N LYS A 215 -17.91 2.33 -4.68
CA LYS A 215 -18.30 0.95 -4.38
C LYS A 215 -19.40 0.54 -5.35
N ILE A 216 -19.25 -0.63 -5.93
CA ILE A 216 -20.21 -1.18 -6.88
C ILE A 216 -20.99 -2.33 -6.24
N LYS A 217 -22.20 -2.58 -6.71
CA LYS A 217 -22.97 -3.76 -6.35
C LYS A 217 -23.23 -4.61 -7.60
N ILE A 218 -23.29 -5.92 -7.40
CA ILE A 218 -23.54 -6.86 -8.49
C ILE A 218 -24.91 -6.57 -9.11
N GLY A 219 -24.96 -6.48 -10.45
CA GLY A 219 -26.19 -6.29 -11.21
C GLY A 219 -26.72 -4.85 -11.24
N GLU A 220 -26.05 -3.90 -10.59
CA GLU A 220 -26.44 -2.47 -10.62
C GLU A 220 -25.61 -1.74 -11.67
N ASP A 221 -26.24 -1.42 -12.81
CA ASP A 221 -25.69 -0.54 -13.84
C ASP A 221 -25.76 0.92 -13.35
N PHE A 222 -24.70 1.68 -13.59
CA PHE A 222 -24.70 3.12 -13.34
C PHE A 222 -23.62 3.82 -14.15
N SER A 223 -23.75 5.12 -14.27
CA SER A 223 -22.72 6.00 -14.79
C SER A 223 -22.45 7.11 -13.80
N ASP A 224 -21.23 7.61 -13.76
CA ASP A 224 -20.84 8.73 -12.92
C ASP A 224 -19.81 9.59 -13.64
N ILE A 225 -19.68 10.85 -13.21
CA ILE A 225 -18.65 11.74 -13.67
C ILE A 225 -17.75 12.02 -12.48
N TYR A 226 -16.51 11.57 -12.62
CA TYR A 226 -15.46 11.86 -11.66
C TYR A 226 -14.74 13.13 -12.11
N GLU A 227 -15.04 14.23 -11.44
CA GLU A 227 -14.42 15.53 -11.69
C GLU A 227 -13.44 15.82 -10.55
N ASP A 228 -12.16 15.60 -10.81
CA ASP A 228 -11.09 16.23 -10.05
C ASP A 228 -10.55 17.42 -10.86
N ASP A 229 -9.80 18.28 -10.21
CA ASP A 229 -9.28 19.53 -10.78
C ASP A 229 -8.40 19.37 -12.04
N TYR A 230 -7.96 18.15 -12.37
CA TYR A 230 -7.03 17.82 -13.47
C TYR A 230 -7.53 16.69 -14.36
N LEU A 231 -8.63 16.06 -13.97
CA LEU A 231 -9.08 14.84 -14.59
C LEU A 231 -10.59 14.78 -14.48
N ARG A 232 -11.25 15.03 -15.61
CA ARG A 232 -12.64 14.68 -15.79
C ARG A 232 -12.70 13.31 -16.44
N VAL A 233 -13.28 12.35 -15.74
CA VAL A 233 -13.51 11.00 -16.25
C VAL A 233 -14.99 10.72 -16.21
N GLU A 234 -15.58 10.44 -17.36
CA GLU A 234 -16.91 9.85 -17.42
C GLU A 234 -16.76 8.34 -17.35
N VAL A 235 -17.46 7.69 -16.42
CA VAL A 235 -17.36 6.26 -16.20
C VAL A 235 -18.72 5.60 -16.31
N GLU A 236 -18.80 4.55 -17.12
CA GLU A 236 -19.99 3.71 -17.26
C GLU A 236 -19.71 2.31 -16.74
N TYR A 237 -20.64 1.78 -15.95
CA TYR A 237 -20.63 0.42 -15.41
C TYR A 237 -21.84 -0.34 -15.95
N LYS A 238 -21.60 -1.47 -16.62
CA LYS A 238 -22.66 -2.33 -17.19
C LYS A 238 -22.44 -3.78 -16.80
N TRP A 239 -23.37 -4.34 -16.05
CA TRP A 239 -23.42 -5.74 -15.70
C TRP A 239 -24.15 -6.55 -16.77
N LYS A 240 -23.63 -7.75 -17.02
CA LYS A 240 -24.25 -8.76 -17.89
C LYS A 240 -24.49 -10.01 -17.04
N GLY A 241 -25.56 -9.95 -16.26
CA GLY A 241 -25.79 -10.89 -15.16
C GLY A 241 -24.75 -10.71 -14.04
N GLU A 242 -24.65 -11.68 -13.14
CA GLU A 242 -23.77 -11.58 -11.97
C GLU A 242 -22.29 -11.89 -12.28
N ASN A 243 -22.02 -12.50 -13.43
CA ASN A 243 -20.71 -13.06 -13.79
C ASN A 243 -19.90 -12.20 -14.75
N LYS A 244 -20.41 -11.04 -15.16
CA LYS A 244 -19.71 -10.16 -16.10
C LYS A 244 -20.00 -8.69 -15.81
N LEU A 245 -18.93 -7.90 -15.74
CA LEU A 245 -18.97 -6.45 -15.60
C LEU A 245 -18.10 -5.82 -16.70
N GLU A 246 -18.66 -4.85 -17.40
CA GLU A 246 -17.95 -3.98 -18.34
C GLU A 246 -17.90 -2.57 -17.75
N ILE A 247 -16.70 -2.01 -17.67
CA ILE A 247 -16.46 -0.63 -17.26
C ILE A 247 -15.82 0.11 -18.42
N VAL A 248 -16.33 1.29 -18.74
CA VAL A 248 -15.72 2.18 -19.73
C VAL A 248 -15.39 3.50 -19.04
N GLN A 249 -14.16 3.97 -19.20
CA GLN A 249 -13.68 5.24 -18.68
C GLN A 249 -13.27 6.13 -19.85
N TYR A 250 -13.95 7.26 -20.00
CA TYR A 250 -13.69 8.26 -21.02
C TYR A 250 -12.86 9.39 -20.43
N PHE A 251 -11.68 9.61 -21.02
CA PHE A 251 -10.77 10.68 -20.69
C PHE A 251 -10.68 11.63 -21.88
N ASP A 252 -10.22 12.87 -21.65
CA ASP A 252 -10.02 13.84 -22.73
C ASP A 252 -8.95 13.40 -23.76
N GLY A 253 -8.11 12.42 -23.42
CA GLY A 253 -7.03 11.89 -24.28
C GLY A 253 -7.16 10.40 -24.63
N GLY A 254 -8.36 9.83 -24.51
CA GLY A 254 -8.62 8.44 -24.92
C GLY A 254 -9.61 7.70 -24.02
N VAL A 255 -9.73 6.39 -24.25
CA VAL A 255 -10.70 5.53 -23.57
C VAL A 255 -10.04 4.29 -22.98
N THR A 256 -10.38 3.97 -21.75
CA THR A 256 -9.99 2.71 -21.09
C THR A 256 -11.21 1.82 -20.90
N TYR A 257 -11.08 0.56 -21.29
CA TYR A 257 -12.10 -0.47 -21.09
C TYR A 257 -11.60 -1.52 -20.11
N TYR A 258 -12.43 -1.87 -19.14
CA TYR A 258 -12.23 -3.03 -18.27
C TYR A 258 -13.38 -4.02 -18.48
N THR A 259 -13.05 -5.28 -18.76
CA THR A 259 -14.02 -6.37 -18.84
C THR A 259 -13.66 -7.44 -17.84
N PHE A 260 -14.50 -7.56 -16.81
CA PHE A 260 -14.42 -8.61 -15.80
C PHE A 260 -15.35 -9.75 -16.21
N VAL A 261 -14.85 -11.00 -16.16
CA VAL A 261 -15.64 -12.21 -16.39
C VAL A 261 -15.29 -13.22 -15.31
N ASN A 262 -16.26 -13.61 -14.48
CA ASN A 262 -16.09 -14.65 -13.48
C ASN A 262 -16.59 -15.99 -14.00
N GLN A 263 -15.72 -17.01 -13.95
CA GLN A 263 -16.07 -18.38 -14.26
C GLN A 263 -15.31 -19.30 -13.31
N GLU A 264 -16.02 -20.26 -12.69
CA GLU A 264 -15.41 -21.34 -11.89
C GLU A 264 -14.47 -20.81 -10.78
N ASN A 265 -14.93 -19.81 -10.01
CA ASN A 265 -14.16 -19.18 -8.92
C ASN A 265 -12.86 -18.51 -9.39
N ARG A 266 -12.82 -18.04 -10.65
CA ARG A 266 -11.71 -17.31 -11.23
C ARG A 266 -12.25 -16.09 -11.98
N THR A 267 -11.70 -14.92 -11.68
CA THR A 267 -12.04 -13.69 -12.40
C THR A 267 -10.99 -13.43 -13.47
N LYS A 268 -11.41 -13.35 -14.73
CA LYS A 268 -10.62 -12.82 -15.83
C LYS A 268 -10.86 -11.32 -15.93
N LEU A 269 -9.80 -10.53 -15.97
CA LEU A 269 -9.82 -9.11 -16.29
C LEU A 269 -9.15 -8.88 -17.65
N ILE A 270 -9.85 -8.20 -18.54
CA ILE A 270 -9.29 -7.68 -19.79
C ILE A 270 -9.31 -6.16 -19.69
N THR A 271 -8.13 -5.55 -19.73
CA THR A 271 -7.97 -4.10 -19.79
C THR A 271 -7.55 -3.72 -21.19
N LYS A 272 -8.25 -2.77 -21.82
CA LYS A 272 -7.89 -2.20 -23.11
C LYS A 272 -7.70 -0.70 -22.96
N LEU A 273 -6.53 -0.20 -23.34
CA LEU A 273 -6.22 1.23 -23.40
C LEU A 273 -6.22 1.64 -24.87
N SER A 274 -7.04 2.64 -25.22
CA SER A 274 -7.16 3.22 -26.56
C SER A 274 -6.91 4.73 -26.46
N PRO A 275 -5.67 5.19 -26.60
CA PRO A 275 -5.35 6.63 -26.68
C PRO A 275 -5.94 7.27 -27.93
N ASP A 276 -6.35 8.54 -27.84
CA ASP A 276 -6.82 9.37 -28.96
C ASP A 276 -5.66 10.03 -29.73
#